data_AF-A0A9E1M565-F1
#
_entry.id   AF-A0A9E1M565-F1
#
_cell.length_a   1.000
_cell.length_b   1.000
_cell.length_c   1.000
_cell.angle_alpha   90.00
_cell.angle_beta   90.00
_cell.angle_gamma   90.00
#
_symmetry.space_group_name_H-M   'P 1'
#
loop_
_entity.id
_entity.type
_entity.pdbx_description
1 polymer ?
#
loop_
_entity_poly.entity_id
_entity_poly.type
_entity_poly.pdbx_seq_one_letter_code
_entity_poly.pdbx_strand_id
1 'polypeptide(L)'
;MAHNHNYAETAENHRVSYQQARSYTIKYESGGVEALRDKRGKRKNPDEMNELESLRAEVKILRAEKERAEMEASFLKKLEEIERRRG
;
A
#
# COMPACT_ATOMS: atom_id res chain seq x y z
N MET A 1 21.46 5.87 26.86
CA MET A 1 20.51 6.95 27.18
C MET A 1 19.26 6.31 27.71
N ALA A 2 19.06 6.34 29.03
CA ALA A 2 17.84 5.82 29.65
C ALA A 2 16.75 6.86 29.43
N HIS A 3 15.98 6.72 28.35
CA HIS A 3 14.82 7.57 28.13
C HIS A 3 13.76 7.19 29.16
N ASN A 4 13.43 8.14 30.03
CA ASN A 4 12.56 8.01 31.18
C ASN A 4 11.07 7.90 30.77
N HIS A 5 10.76 6.99 29.85
CA HIS A 5 9.41 6.78 29.35
C HIS A 5 8.72 5.73 30.21
N ASN A 6 7.70 6.16 30.96
CA ASN A 6 6.81 5.25 31.67
C ASN A 6 5.79 4.64 30.69
N TYR A 7 6.24 3.64 29.93
CA TYR A 7 5.38 2.94 28.97
C TYR A 7 4.25 2.16 29.65
N ALA A 8 4.43 1.73 30.90
CA ALA A 8 3.42 0.99 31.66
C ALA A 8 2.22 1.88 32.00
N GLU A 9 2.48 3.05 32.57
CA GLU A 9 1.44 4.04 32.88
C GLU A 9 0.75 4.55 31.61
N THR A 10 1.52 4.80 30.54
CA THR A 10 0.96 5.23 29.25
C THR A 10 0.05 4.15 28.64
N ALA A 11 0.46 2.89 28.74
CA ALA A 11 -0.33 1.75 28.27
C ALA A 11 -1.66 1.63 29.02
N GLU A 12 -1.63 1.78 30.34
CA GLU A 12 -2.83 1.75 31.20
C GLU A 12 -3.77 2.92 30.89
N ASN A 13 -3.26 4.15 30.87
CA ASN A 13 -4.03 5.37 30.62
C ASN A 13 -4.74 5.34 29.25
N HIS A 14 -4.08 4.83 28.22
CA HIS A 14 -4.63 4.76 26.87
C HIS A 14 -5.26 3.41 26.52
N ARG A 15 -5.29 2.46 27.47
CA ARG A 15 -5.80 1.10 27.29
C ARG A 15 -5.21 0.39 26.07
N VAL A 16 -3.91 0.57 25.87
CA VAL A 16 -3.12 -0.10 24.83
C VAL A 16 -2.13 -1.06 25.49
N SER A 17 -1.58 -2.00 24.73
CA SER A 17 -0.53 -2.87 25.27
C SER A 17 0.76 -2.09 25.52
N TYR A 18 1.57 -2.56 26.48
CA TYR A 18 2.92 -2.03 26.72
C TYR A 18 3.76 -1.96 25.44
N GLN A 19 3.69 -3.00 24.60
CA GLN A 19 4.40 -3.03 23.32
C GLN A 19 3.89 -1.96 22.35
N GLN A 20 2.59 -1.69 22.31
CA GLN A 20 2.03 -0.61 21.49
C GLN A 20 2.50 0.76 21.98
N ALA A 21 2.44 1.04 23.29
CA ALA A 21 2.92 2.29 23.87
C ALA A 21 4.40 2.55 23.52
N ARG A 22 5.25 1.52 23.67
CA ARG A 22 6.66 1.60 23.27
C ARG A 22 6.84 1.79 21.77
N SER A 23 6.11 1.05 20.94
CA SER A 23 6.22 1.13 19.47
C SER A 23 5.81 2.52 18.95
N TYR A 24 4.73 3.10 19.49
CA TYR A 24 4.31 4.45 19.13
C TYR A 24 5.33 5.50 19.56
N THR A 25 5.91 5.39 20.75
CA THR A 25 6.95 6.31 21.21
C THR A 25 8.15 6.30 20.27
N ILE A 26 8.67 5.11 19.91
CA ILE A 26 9.80 4.98 18.99
C ILE A 26 9.48 5.54 17.60
N LYS A 27 8.28 5.29 17.08
CA LYS A 27 7.84 5.83 15.78
C LYS A 27 7.71 7.35 15.81
N TYR A 28 7.20 7.89 16.91
CA TYR A 28 7.07 9.32 17.10
C TYR A 28 8.43 10.02 17.19
N GLU A 29 9.40 9.44 17.90
CA GLU A 29 10.76 9.98 17.97
C GLU A 29 11.47 9.97 16.61
N SER A 30 11.18 8.99 15.74
CA SER A 30 11.84 8.87 14.44
C SER A 30 11.26 9.77 13.35
N GLY A 31 9.96 10.07 13.40
CA GLY A 31 9.29 10.81 12.32
C GLY A 31 8.06 11.61 12.73
N GLY A 32 7.92 11.92 14.02
CA GLY A 32 6.84 12.71 14.57
C GLY A 32 5.46 12.11 14.36
N VAL A 33 4.45 12.98 14.26
CA VAL A 33 3.04 12.59 14.10
C VAL A 33 2.80 11.84 12.78
N GLU A 34 3.47 12.23 11.69
CA GLU A 34 3.29 11.58 10.38
C GLU A 34 3.73 10.10 10.39
N ALA A 35 4.73 9.75 11.20
CA ALA A 35 5.16 8.35 11.37
C ALA A 35 4.14 7.48 12.15
N LEU A 36 3.21 8.09 12.89
CA LEU A 36 2.11 7.40 13.57
C LEU A 36 0.87 7.22 12.69
N ARG A 37 0.82 7.89 11.53
CA ARG A 37 -0.34 7.85 10.64
C ARG A 37 -0.55 6.45 10.06
N ASP A 38 -1.78 5.92 10.17
CA ASP A 38 -2.10 4.61 9.59
C ASP A 38 -2.13 4.70 8.05
N LYS A 39 -1.11 4.09 7.43
CA LYS A 39 -0.97 3.97 5.96
C LYS A 39 -1.43 2.61 5.42
N ARG A 40 -2.04 1.74 6.24
CA ARG A 40 -2.54 0.43 5.76
C ARG A 40 -3.64 0.62 4.71
N GLY A 41 -3.55 -0.14 3.62
CA GLY A 41 -4.51 -0.09 2.51
C GLY A 41 -4.50 1.20 1.69
N LYS A 42 -3.67 2.19 2.05
CA LYS A 42 -3.57 3.46 1.34
C LYS A 42 -2.33 3.45 0.46
N ARG A 43 -2.46 3.92 -0.78
CA ARG A 43 -1.29 4.17 -1.64
C ARG A 43 -0.52 5.35 -1.05
N LYS A 44 0.81 5.30 -1.12
CA LYS A 44 1.66 6.47 -0.85
C LYS A 44 1.25 7.61 -1.80
N ASN A 45 1.35 8.85 -1.32
CA ASN A 45 1.19 10.01 -2.20
C ASN A 45 2.33 9.97 -3.24
N PRO A 46 2.08 10.15 -4.55
CA PRO A 46 3.13 10.28 -5.56
C PRO A 46 4.29 11.18 -5.17
N ASP A 47 4.02 12.29 -4.46
CA ASP A 47 5.05 13.24 -4.02
C ASP A 47 6.00 12.67 -2.94
N GLU A 48 5.57 11.63 -2.22
CA GLU A 48 6.37 10.92 -1.20
C GLU A 48 7.09 9.69 -1.77
N MET A 49 6.85 9.34 -3.04
CA MET A 49 7.44 8.16 -3.66
C MET A 49 8.83 8.47 -4.19
N ASN A 50 9.80 7.60 -3.88
CA ASN A 50 11.08 7.69 -4.57
C ASN A 50 10.92 7.23 -6.03
N GLU A 51 11.93 7.52 -6.87
CA GLU A 51 11.90 7.19 -8.29
C GLU A 51 11.64 5.69 -8.56
N LEU A 52 12.29 4.80 -7.79
CA LEU A 52 12.09 3.34 -7.92
C LEU A 52 10.68 2.89 -7.53
N GLU A 53 10.10 3.49 -6.50
CA GLU A 53 8.73 3.22 -6.07
C GLU A 53 7.72 3.66 -7.13
N SER A 54 7.95 4.85 -7.72
CA SER A 54 7.12 5.40 -8.79
C SER A 54 7.17 4.50 -10.03
N LEU A 55 8.38 4.13 -10.47
CA LEU A 55 8.57 3.21 -11.59
C LEU A 55 7.89 1.85 -11.36
N ARG A 56 7.99 1.29 -10.15
CA ARG A 56 7.31 0.02 -9.82
C ARG A 56 5.79 0.15 -9.89
N ALA A 57 5.24 1.28 -9.44
CA ALA A 57 3.82 1.54 -9.53
C ALA A 57 3.34 1.69 -10.98
N GLU A 58 4.09 2.42 -11.80
CA GLU A 58 3.82 2.58 -13.23
C GLU A 58 3.88 1.25 -13.97
N VAL A 59 4.94 0.46 -13.77
CA VAL A 59 5.07 -0.88 -14.37
C VAL A 59 3.90 -1.79 -13.97
N LYS A 60 3.41 -1.69 -12.74
CA LYS A 60 2.25 -2.47 -12.29
C LYS A 60 0.97 -2.05 -13.01
N ILE A 61 0.77 -0.76 -13.23
CA ILE A 61 -0.39 -0.23 -13.97
C ILE A 61 -0.32 -0.69 -15.43
N LEU A 62 0.82 -0.48 -16.09
CA LEU A 62 1.02 -0.86 -17.49
C LEU A 62 0.84 -2.37 -17.73
N ARG A 63 1.29 -3.22 -16.80
CA ARG A 63 1.07 -4.68 -16.89
C ARG A 63 -0.42 -5.02 -16.83
N ALA A 64 -1.18 -4.37 -15.95
CA ALA A 64 -2.62 -4.61 -15.84
C ALA A 64 -3.38 -4.11 -17.07
N GLU A 65 -2.98 -2.98 -17.65
CA GLU A 65 -3.55 -2.47 -18.91
C GLU A 65 -3.24 -3.40 -20.08
N LYS A 66 -1.99 -3.86 -20.18
CA LYS A 66 -1.58 -4.84 -21.20
C LYS A 66 -2.39 -6.13 -21.09
N GLU A 67 -2.53 -6.68 -19.89
CA GLU A 67 -3.31 -7.90 -19.65
C GLU A 67 -4.77 -7.72 -20.06
N ARG A 68 -5.38 -6.58 -19.73
CA ARG A 68 -6.75 -6.26 -20.19
C ARG A 68 -6.85 -6.20 -21.71
N ALA A 69 -5.94 -5.50 -22.38
CA ALA A 69 -5.93 -5.41 -23.83
C ALA A 69 -5.73 -6.77 -24.51
N GLU A 70 -4.88 -7.64 -23.95
CA GLU A 70 -4.70 -9.01 -24.44
C GLU A 70 -5.97 -9.85 -24.27
N MET A 71 -6.68 -9.70 -23.13
CA MET A 71 -7.97 -10.35 -22.91
C MET A 71 -9.03 -9.84 -23.91
N GLU A 72 -9.14 -8.53 -24.13
CA GLU A 72 -10.06 -7.94 -25.10
C GLU A 72 -9.78 -8.43 -26.53
N ALA A 73 -8.51 -8.45 -26.94
CA ALA A 73 -8.11 -8.94 -28.26
C ALA A 73 -8.42 -10.43 -28.44
N SER A 74 -8.16 -11.25 -27.42
CA SER A 74 -8.47 -12.69 -27.46
C SER A 74 -9.98 -12.95 -27.49
N PHE A 75 -10.77 -12.17 -26.75
CA PHE A 75 -12.22 -12.22 -26.77
C PHE A 75 -12.78 -11.90 -28.17
N LEU A 76 -12.32 -10.81 -28.79
CA LEU A 76 -12.77 -10.40 -30.13
C LEU A 76 -12.44 -11.47 -31.19
N LYS A 77 -11.23 -12.04 -31.15
CA LYS A 77 -10.86 -13.16 -32.04
C LYS A 77 -11.80 -14.36 -31.88
N LYS A 78 -12.19 -14.67 -30.65
CA LYS A 78 -13.10 -15.79 -30.38
C LYS A 78 -14.52 -15.52 -30.88
N LEU A 79 -14.98 -14.28 -30.78
CA LEU A 79 -16.28 -13.86 -31.29
C LEU A 79 -16.35 -14.00 -32.82
N GLU A 80 -15.34 -13.49 -33.53
CA GLU A 80 -15.27 -13.58 -34.99
C GLU A 80 -15.27 -15.05 -35.48
N GLU A 81 -14.55 -15.93 -34.79
CA GLU A 81 -14.53 -17.36 -35.12
C GLU A 81 -15.93 -18.00 -35.00
N ILE A 82 -16.71 -17.61 -33.99
CA ILE A 82 -18.07 -18.13 -33.78
C ILE A 82 -19.01 -17.62 -34.88
N GLU A 83 -18.92 -16.35 -35.24
CA GLU A 83 -19.74 -15.75 -36.30
C GLU A 83 -19.47 -16.42 -37.65
N ARG A 84 -18.20 -16.67 -38.01
CA ARG A 84 -17.83 -17.37 -39.25
C ARG A 84 -18.33 -18.82 -39.33
N ARG A 85 -18.53 -19.50 -38.18
CA ARG A 85 -19.07 -20.87 -38.14
C ARG A 85 -20.60 -20.92 -38.25
N ARG A 86 -21.28 -19.81 -37.94
CA ARG A 86 -22.74 -19.70 -37.93
C ARG A 86 -23.30 -19.10 -39.23
N GLY A 87 -22.49 -18.30 -39.93
CA GLY A 87 -22.78 -17.82 -41.28
C GLY A 87 -22.54 -18.86 -42.36
#